data_AF-A0A1V2QVD2-F1
#
_entry.id   AF-A0A1V2QVD2-F1
#
_cell.length_a   1.000
_cell.length_b   1.000
_cell.length_c   1.000
_cell.angle_alpha   90.00
_cell.angle_beta   90.00
_cell.angle_gamma   90.00
#
_symmetry.space_group_name_H-M   'P 1'
#
loop_
_entity.id
_entity.type
_entity.pdbx_description
1 polymer ?
#
loop_
_entity_poly.entity_id
_entity_poly.type
_entity_poly.pdbx_seq_one_letter_code
_entity_poly.pdbx_strand_id
1 'polypeptide(L)'
;MLPPWPVTVLLWTAGGLVLFALACVTAARHTAHPSVGLGAAACFLLLDPLRGTLELGQVNMVLIGLVALDCLLPRTPWPRGLLVGLAAAVKLTPAVFVLFFLARGRCRAAGTAVASFAALGAVGWAVAPADSACFWFHAMPDPGRVGGLAYTGNQSLRGMLFRLGVGTPVWAVLCLLVLAVTWVVITRTRHDLTAVLAVATAGLLISPVSWSHHWVWIGPALLVLRGGVRVAVGLVFLVGPHWLLPRTGDVELRWQWWQHAVGNSYVWLGVAFLVWLLLRTTGRTAPGTQPCGHRVTRPVRHAQAAISTRLRRPSLPCTDVRCVLTVDSDR
;
A
#
# COMPACT_ATOMS: atom_id res chain seq x y z
N MET A 1 27.84 17.17 13.82
CA MET A 1 28.70 15.99 13.56
C MET A 1 27.80 14.85 13.13
N LEU A 2 28.08 14.22 11.98
CA LEU A 2 27.33 13.02 11.57
C LEU A 2 27.70 11.85 12.50
N PRO A 3 26.77 10.93 12.80
CA PRO A 3 27.09 9.74 13.58
C PRO A 3 28.14 8.88 12.85
N PRO A 4 28.89 8.02 13.58
CA PRO A 4 29.84 7.10 12.96
C PRO A 4 29.19 6.28 11.85
N TRP A 5 29.91 6.02 10.76
CA TRP A 5 29.35 5.33 9.59
C TRP A 5 28.61 4.02 9.91
N PRO A 6 29.13 3.11 10.77
CA PRO A 6 28.40 1.90 11.15
C PRO A 6 27.07 2.19 11.85
N VAL A 7 27.01 3.25 12.66
CA VAL A 7 25.78 3.68 13.33
C VAL A 7 24.77 4.20 12.30
N THR A 8 25.22 5.00 11.32
CA THR A 8 24.35 5.47 10.23
C THR A 8 23.75 4.31 9.43
N VAL A 9 24.57 3.33 9.06
CA VAL A 9 24.13 2.13 8.33
C VAL A 9 23.12 1.33 9.16
N LEU A 10 23.41 1.12 10.44
CA LEU A 10 22.51 0.41 11.34
C LEU A 10 21.17 1.12 11.48
N LEU A 11 21.17 2.43 11.74
CA LEU A 11 19.94 3.22 11.91
C LEU A 11 19.13 3.29 10.63
N TRP A 12 19.78 3.46 9.48
CA TRP A 12 19.12 3.48 8.17
C TRP A 12 18.46 2.13 7.86
N THR A 13 19.20 1.05 8.06
CA THR A 13 18.71 -0.31 7.82
C THR A 13 17.57 -0.64 8.77
N ALA A 14 17.75 -0.40 10.07
CA ALA A 14 16.71 -0.64 11.08
C ALA A 14 15.45 0.18 10.80
N GLY A 15 15.59 1.46 10.47
CA GLY A 15 14.46 2.33 10.12
C GLY A 15 13.71 1.86 8.87
N GLY A 16 14.44 1.47 7.83
CA GLY A 16 13.86 0.86 6.63
C GLY A 16 13.09 -0.42 6.93
N LEU A 17 13.69 -1.35 7.69
CA LEU A 17 13.06 -2.61 8.08
C LEU A 17 11.79 -2.38 8.91
N VAL A 18 11.82 -1.46 9.88
CA VAL A 18 10.65 -1.11 10.69
C VAL A 18 9.53 -0.56 9.81
N LEU A 19 9.82 0.40 8.92
CA LEU A 19 8.81 1.00 8.05
C LEU A 19 8.25 0.01 7.03
N PHE A 20 9.07 -0.89 6.50
CA PHE A 20 8.60 -1.97 5.64
C PHE A 20 7.73 -2.99 6.40
N ALA A 21 8.12 -3.36 7.62
CA ALA A 21 7.30 -4.21 8.48
C ALA A 21 5.96 -3.57 8.80
N LEU A 22 5.94 -2.26 9.11
CA LEU A 22 4.71 -1.50 9.31
C LEU A 22 3.84 -1.46 8.05
N ALA A 23 4.43 -1.33 6.85
CA ALA A 23 3.67 -1.44 5.60
C ALA A 23 3.00 -2.81 5.44
N CYS A 24 3.72 -3.89 5.75
CA CYS A 24 3.17 -5.25 5.68
C CYS A 24 2.12 -5.54 6.76
N VAL A 25 2.33 -5.06 7.98
CA VAL A 25 1.34 -5.17 9.08
C VAL A 25 0.08 -4.38 8.77
N THR A 26 0.22 -3.14 8.29
CA THR A 26 -0.94 -2.33 7.89
C THR A 26 -1.68 -2.96 6.72
N ALA A 27 -0.97 -3.47 5.72
CA ALA A 27 -1.58 -4.22 4.62
C ALA A 27 -2.29 -5.50 5.10
N ALA A 28 -1.66 -6.30 5.97
CA ALA A 28 -2.25 -7.54 6.50
C ALA A 28 -3.59 -7.29 7.22
N ARG A 29 -3.74 -6.15 7.90
CA ARG A 29 -5.00 -5.74 8.55
C ARG A 29 -6.18 -5.56 7.58
N HIS A 30 -5.90 -5.38 6.28
CA HIS A 30 -6.91 -5.33 5.22
C HIS A 30 -7.19 -6.70 4.58
N THR A 31 -6.64 -7.78 5.14
CA THR A 31 -6.81 -9.16 4.66
C THR A 31 -7.50 -10.03 5.71
N ALA A 32 -7.77 -11.29 5.36
CA ALA A 32 -8.36 -12.26 6.29
C ALA A 32 -7.41 -12.68 7.43
N HIS A 33 -6.12 -12.36 7.34
CA HIS A 33 -5.10 -12.82 8.29
C HIS A 33 -4.28 -11.62 8.82
N PRO A 34 -4.85 -10.77 9.68
CA PRO A 34 -4.19 -9.54 10.15
C PRO A 34 -2.88 -9.80 10.94
N SER A 35 -2.74 -10.97 11.57
CA SER A 35 -1.59 -11.32 12.40
C SER A 35 -0.34 -11.70 11.61
N VAL A 36 -0.43 -12.02 10.32
CA VAL A 36 0.72 -12.54 9.56
C VAL A 36 1.68 -11.44 9.09
N GLY A 37 1.30 -10.17 9.22
CA GLY A 37 2.03 -9.06 8.58
C GLY A 37 3.51 -8.98 8.95
N LEU A 38 3.87 -9.20 10.22
CA LEU A 38 5.26 -9.16 10.67
C LEU A 38 6.08 -10.35 10.15
N GLY A 39 5.55 -11.57 10.31
CA GLY A 39 6.21 -12.78 9.81
C GLY A 39 6.35 -12.76 8.29
N ALA A 40 5.32 -12.29 7.58
CA ALA A 40 5.36 -12.10 6.14
C ALA A 40 6.41 -11.07 5.73
N ALA A 41 6.53 -9.95 6.46
CA ALA A 41 7.58 -8.94 6.19
C ALA A 41 8.97 -9.56 6.23
N ALA A 42 9.27 -10.37 7.26
CA ALA A 42 10.55 -11.06 7.39
C ALA A 42 10.82 -12.00 6.18
N CYS A 43 9.83 -12.80 5.79
CA CYS A 43 9.95 -13.66 4.60
C CYS A 43 10.14 -12.86 3.30
N PHE A 44 9.46 -11.72 3.16
CA PHE A 44 9.52 -10.90 1.94
C PHE A 44 10.87 -10.19 1.76
N LEU A 45 11.70 -10.10 2.80
CA LEU A 45 13.09 -9.61 2.66
C LEU A 45 13.93 -10.50 1.74
N LEU A 46 13.54 -11.75 1.54
CA LEU A 46 14.21 -12.68 0.62
C LEU A 46 13.91 -12.40 -0.86
N LEU A 47 12.87 -11.62 -1.16
CA LEU A 47 12.51 -11.29 -2.53
C LEU A 47 13.55 -10.34 -3.13
N ASP A 48 13.87 -10.52 -4.41
CA ASP A 48 14.84 -9.75 -5.19
C ASP A 48 14.71 -8.23 -5.00
N PRO A 49 13.51 -7.60 -5.06
CA PRO A 49 13.44 -6.15 -4.88
C PRO A 49 13.86 -5.68 -3.48
N LEU A 50 13.65 -6.51 -2.45
CA LEU A 50 13.92 -6.18 -1.05
C LEU A 50 15.39 -6.48 -0.72
N ARG A 51 15.94 -7.60 -1.20
CA ARG A 51 17.38 -7.89 -1.13
C ARG A 51 18.19 -6.80 -1.82
N GLY A 52 17.84 -6.47 -3.07
CA GLY A 52 18.52 -5.40 -3.81
C GLY A 52 18.37 -4.03 -3.14
N THR A 53 17.25 -3.77 -2.44
CA THR A 53 17.11 -2.54 -1.65
C THR A 53 18.08 -2.49 -0.48
N LEU A 54 18.30 -3.61 0.23
CA LEU A 54 19.24 -3.69 1.35
C LEU A 54 20.70 -3.61 0.88
N GLU A 55 21.06 -4.38 -0.15
CA GLU A 55 22.41 -4.42 -0.73
C GLU A 55 22.86 -3.05 -1.24
N LEU A 56 21.93 -2.28 -1.83
CA LEU A 56 22.20 -0.94 -2.36
C LEU A 56 21.96 0.18 -1.33
N GLY A 57 21.48 -0.12 -0.12
CA GLY A 57 21.11 0.88 0.88
C GLY A 57 19.98 1.83 0.44
N GLN A 58 19.06 1.36 -0.39
CA GLN A 58 18.02 2.18 -1.03
C GLN A 58 16.90 2.60 -0.07
N VAL A 59 16.32 3.78 -0.32
CA VAL A 59 15.26 4.39 0.51
C VAL A 59 13.87 3.73 0.35
N ASN A 60 13.71 2.79 -0.58
CA ASN A 60 12.38 2.33 -1.01
C ASN A 60 11.54 1.72 0.13
N MET A 61 12.16 1.05 1.10
CA MET A 61 11.48 0.52 2.30
C MET A 61 10.90 1.61 3.20
N VAL A 62 11.59 2.74 3.32
CA VAL A 62 11.10 3.92 4.04
C VAL A 62 9.89 4.49 3.31
N LEU A 63 9.99 4.68 1.99
CA LEU A 63 8.93 5.29 1.18
C LEU A 63 7.64 4.47 1.18
N ILE A 64 7.73 3.15 1.02
CA ILE A 64 6.54 2.27 1.08
C ILE A 64 5.90 2.32 2.47
N GLY A 65 6.68 2.37 3.55
CA GLY A 65 6.16 2.56 4.90
C GLY A 65 5.37 3.86 5.05
N LEU A 66 5.96 4.98 4.62
CA LEU A 66 5.30 6.28 4.65
C LEU A 66 3.97 6.28 3.86
N VAL A 67 3.99 5.78 2.63
CA VAL A 67 2.78 5.72 1.78
C VAL A 67 1.74 4.77 2.37
N ALA A 68 2.14 3.58 2.84
CA ALA A 68 1.22 2.62 3.42
C ALA A 68 0.55 3.17 4.69
N LEU A 69 1.31 3.81 5.57
CA LEU A 69 0.76 4.45 6.76
C LEU A 69 -0.23 5.56 6.39
N ASP A 70 0.10 6.39 5.40
CA ASP A 70 -0.77 7.50 5.00
C ASP A 70 -2.05 7.03 4.30
N CYS A 71 -1.96 6.01 3.44
CA CYS A 71 -3.09 5.57 2.64
C CYS A 71 -3.97 4.52 3.34
N LEU A 72 -3.39 3.67 4.21
CA LEU A 72 -4.07 2.47 4.72
C LEU A 72 -4.49 2.53 6.19
N LEU A 73 -3.94 3.45 7.00
CA LEU A 73 -4.38 3.58 8.40
C LEU A 73 -5.85 4.03 8.48
N PRO A 74 -6.71 3.46 9.33
CA PRO A 74 -8.09 3.96 9.47
C PRO A 74 -8.15 5.42 9.92
N ARG A 75 -7.25 5.81 10.83
CA ARG A 75 -7.07 7.18 11.34
C ARG A 75 -5.58 7.49 11.41
N THR A 76 -5.21 8.72 11.09
CA THR A 76 -3.83 9.20 11.14
C THR A 76 -3.73 10.31 12.20
N PRO A 77 -2.64 10.37 12.99
CA PRO A 77 -2.40 11.49 13.90
C PRO A 77 -1.87 12.73 13.16
N TRP A 78 -1.53 12.60 11.87
CA TRP A 78 -1.17 13.68 10.95
C TRP A 78 -2.29 13.94 9.93
N PRO A 79 -2.31 15.11 9.25
CA PRO A 79 -3.21 15.33 8.13
C PRO A 79 -2.88 14.36 7.00
N ARG A 80 -3.87 13.54 6.62
CA ARG A 80 -3.74 12.53 5.57
C ARG A 80 -3.25 13.17 4.26
N GLY A 81 -2.24 12.56 3.64
CA GLY A 81 -1.53 13.09 2.47
C GLY A 81 -0.14 13.65 2.80
N LEU A 82 0.13 13.99 4.08
CA LEU A 82 1.42 14.53 4.51
C LEU A 82 2.58 13.59 4.21
N LEU A 83 2.45 12.30 4.53
CA LEU A 83 3.56 11.36 4.36
C LEU A 83 3.77 10.96 2.89
N VAL A 84 2.71 10.96 2.08
CA VAL A 84 2.82 10.80 0.62
C VAL A 84 3.58 11.99 0.01
N GLY A 85 3.28 13.22 0.44
CA GLY A 85 4.01 14.41 0.01
C GLY A 85 5.48 14.40 0.43
N LEU A 86 5.76 14.03 1.68
CA LEU A 86 7.13 13.81 2.19
C LEU A 86 7.87 12.75 1.37
N ALA A 87 7.25 11.61 1.12
CA ALA A 87 7.85 10.53 0.33
C ALA A 87 8.15 10.99 -1.11
N ALA A 88 7.24 11.76 -1.73
CA ALA A 88 7.41 12.35 -3.05
C ALA A 88 8.55 13.39 -3.10
N ALA A 89 8.77 14.13 -2.02
CA ALA A 89 9.86 15.11 -1.94
C ALA A 89 11.24 14.43 -1.87
N VAL A 90 11.32 13.28 -1.19
CA VAL A 90 12.56 12.48 -1.10
C VAL A 90 12.86 11.77 -2.42
N LYS A 91 11.83 11.23 -3.08
CA LYS A 91 11.94 10.56 -4.39
C LYS A 91 10.66 10.81 -5.13
N LEU A 92 10.69 11.27 -6.38
CA LEU A 92 9.46 11.72 -7.08
C LEU A 92 8.39 10.63 -7.26
N THR A 93 8.77 9.35 -7.31
CA THR A 93 7.87 8.23 -7.66
C THR A 93 6.58 8.11 -6.82
N PRO A 94 6.56 8.32 -5.48
CA PRO A 94 5.34 8.28 -4.68
C PRO A 94 4.34 9.41 -5.00
N ALA A 95 4.69 10.42 -5.80
CA ALA A 95 3.73 11.44 -6.25
C ALA A 95 2.52 10.83 -6.98
N VAL A 96 2.67 9.65 -7.61
CA VAL A 96 1.57 8.91 -8.24
C VAL A 96 0.44 8.56 -7.25
N PHE A 97 0.71 8.48 -5.95
CA PHE A 97 -0.31 8.21 -4.92
C PHE A 97 -1.27 9.39 -4.69
N VAL A 98 -0.99 10.57 -5.22
CA VAL A 98 -2.01 11.63 -5.31
C VAL A 98 -3.23 11.15 -6.11
N LEU A 99 -3.02 10.28 -7.11
CA LEU A 99 -4.10 9.64 -7.89
C LEU A 99 -5.07 8.86 -6.99
N PHE A 100 -4.56 8.17 -5.97
CA PHE A 100 -5.39 7.43 -5.01
C PHE A 100 -6.36 8.37 -4.30
N PHE A 101 -5.89 9.52 -3.80
CA PHE A 101 -6.75 10.47 -3.12
C PHE A 101 -7.77 11.12 -4.05
N LEU A 102 -7.34 11.53 -5.26
CA LEU A 102 -8.23 12.13 -6.26
C LEU A 102 -9.34 11.16 -6.68
N ALA A 103 -8.99 9.91 -7.02
CA ALA A 103 -9.94 8.89 -7.42
C ALA A 103 -10.92 8.49 -6.29
N ARG A 104 -10.51 8.69 -5.03
CA ARG A 104 -11.36 8.51 -3.84
C ARG A 104 -12.16 9.77 -3.46
N GLY A 105 -12.08 10.85 -4.22
CA GLY A 105 -12.72 12.13 -3.89
C GLY A 105 -12.15 12.82 -2.64
N ARG A 106 -10.96 12.40 -2.18
CA ARG A 106 -10.30 12.92 -0.97
C ARG A 106 -9.44 14.15 -1.32
N CYS A 107 -10.06 15.20 -1.87
CA CYS A 107 -9.36 16.38 -2.40
C CYS A 107 -8.51 17.10 -1.35
N ARG A 108 -8.96 17.15 -0.08
CA ARG A 108 -8.15 17.70 1.02
C ARG A 108 -6.83 16.95 1.19
N ALA A 109 -6.86 15.61 1.14
CA ALA A 109 -5.65 14.81 1.27
C ALA A 109 -4.72 14.94 0.06
N ALA A 110 -5.29 15.03 -1.16
CA ALA A 110 -4.52 15.34 -2.36
C ALA A 110 -3.82 16.71 -2.23
N GLY A 111 -4.56 17.73 -1.78
CA GLY A 111 -4.02 19.06 -1.51
C GLY A 111 -2.93 19.04 -0.44
N THR A 112 -3.11 18.30 0.66
CA THR A 112 -2.06 18.12 1.69
C THR A 112 -0.80 17.47 1.13
N ALA A 113 -0.93 16.45 0.28
CA ALA A 113 0.21 15.79 -0.35
C ALA A 113 0.99 16.75 -1.26
N VAL A 114 0.29 17.52 -2.09
CA VAL A 114 0.91 18.53 -2.97
C VAL A 114 1.57 19.63 -2.14
N ALA A 115 0.89 20.14 -1.11
CA ALA A 115 1.43 21.17 -0.23
C ALA A 115 2.67 20.69 0.54
N SER A 116 2.65 19.47 1.06
CA SER A 116 3.79 18.88 1.76
C SER A 116 4.98 18.69 0.83
N PHE A 117 4.76 18.17 -0.38
CA PHE A 117 5.78 18.06 -1.41
C PHE A 117 6.39 19.43 -1.75
N ALA A 118 5.54 20.43 -2.03
CA ALA A 118 5.97 21.77 -2.39
C ALA A 118 6.73 22.48 -1.26
N ALA A 119 6.25 22.36 -0.01
CA ALA A 119 6.91 22.96 1.15
C ALA A 119 8.31 22.36 1.38
N LEU A 120 8.43 21.03 1.31
CA LEU A 120 9.73 20.36 1.47
C LEU A 120 10.66 20.62 0.28
N GLY A 121 10.12 20.68 -0.93
CA GLY A 121 10.86 21.09 -2.12
C GLY A 121 11.38 22.52 -2.03
N ALA A 122 10.57 23.45 -1.50
CA ALA A 122 10.97 24.83 -1.26
C ALA A 122 12.05 24.93 -0.18
N VAL A 123 11.99 24.12 0.87
CA VAL A 123 13.08 23.99 1.86
C VAL A 123 14.36 23.50 1.18
N GLY A 124 14.27 22.45 0.34
CA GLY A 124 15.42 21.96 -0.44
C GLY A 124 16.02 23.04 -1.33
N TRP A 125 15.17 23.80 -2.02
CA TRP A 125 15.59 24.93 -2.87
C TRP A 125 16.25 26.05 -2.05
N ALA A 126 15.70 26.39 -0.89
CA ALA A 126 16.27 27.43 -0.03
C ALA A 126 17.63 27.03 0.55
N VAL A 127 17.83 25.75 0.85
CA VAL A 127 19.09 25.21 1.39
C VAL A 127 20.15 25.02 0.31
N ALA A 128 19.75 24.55 -0.89
CA ALA A 128 20.66 24.21 -1.98
C ALA A 128 20.07 24.65 -3.35
N PRO A 129 20.04 25.96 -3.64
CA PRO A 129 19.36 26.49 -4.83
C PRO A 129 20.00 26.06 -6.14
N ALA A 130 21.33 26.02 -6.22
CA ALA A 130 22.05 25.61 -7.43
C ALA A 130 21.82 24.14 -7.77
N ASP A 131 21.94 23.25 -6.77
CA ASP A 131 21.67 21.82 -6.93
C ASP A 131 20.21 21.56 -7.28
N SER A 132 19.29 22.32 -6.67
CA SER A 132 17.87 22.23 -6.97
C SER A 132 17.57 22.65 -8.41
N ALA A 133 18.15 23.74 -8.89
CA ALA A 133 17.99 24.17 -10.29
C ALA A 133 18.58 23.16 -11.28
N CYS A 134 19.77 22.61 -10.98
CA CYS A 134 20.37 21.54 -11.76
C CYS A 134 19.45 20.30 -11.82
N PHE A 135 18.93 19.88 -10.66
CA PHE A 135 18.03 18.74 -10.57
C PHE A 135 16.76 18.94 -11.38
N TRP A 136 16.04 20.04 -11.17
CA TRP A 136 14.71 20.25 -11.76
C TRP A 136 14.76 20.54 -13.27
N PHE A 137 15.75 21.32 -13.73
CA PHE A 137 15.78 21.79 -15.12
C PHE A 137 16.66 20.96 -16.05
N HIS A 138 17.63 20.20 -15.52
CA HIS A 138 18.57 19.44 -16.35
C HIS A 138 18.52 17.95 -16.05
N ALA A 139 18.58 17.58 -14.76
CA ALA A 139 18.66 16.17 -14.38
C ALA A 139 17.30 15.45 -14.54
N MET A 140 16.21 16.03 -14.06
CA MET A 140 14.89 15.37 -14.08
C MET A 140 14.40 15.05 -15.50
N PRO A 141 14.56 15.94 -16.51
CA PRO A 141 14.15 15.68 -17.89
C PRO A 141 14.99 14.65 -18.66
N ASP A 142 16.15 14.22 -18.14
CA ASP A 142 17.02 13.21 -18.75
C ASP A 142 17.01 11.89 -17.95
N PRO A 143 16.17 10.91 -18.33
CA PRO A 143 16.13 9.60 -17.69
C PRO A 143 17.34 8.72 -18.04
N GLY A 144 18.11 9.05 -19.09
CA GLY A 144 19.25 8.22 -19.52
C GLY A 144 20.41 8.27 -18.53
N ARG A 145 20.57 9.39 -17.82
CA ARG A 145 21.61 9.57 -16.79
C ARG A 145 21.56 8.54 -15.67
N VAL A 146 20.37 8.11 -15.25
CA VAL A 146 20.24 7.21 -14.09
C VAL A 146 20.59 5.76 -14.43
N GLY A 147 20.72 5.44 -15.72
CA GLY A 147 21.14 4.13 -16.23
C GLY A 147 20.54 3.83 -17.61
N GLY A 148 21.13 2.85 -18.30
CA GLY A 148 20.70 2.48 -19.65
C GLY A 148 19.25 1.99 -19.68
N LEU A 149 18.44 2.54 -20.60
CA LEU A 149 17.04 2.13 -20.77
C LEU A 149 16.91 0.64 -21.11
N ALA A 150 17.87 0.09 -21.84
CA ALA A 150 17.93 -1.33 -22.21
C ALA A 150 18.25 -2.25 -21.02
N TYR A 151 18.92 -1.74 -19.98
CA TYR A 151 19.46 -2.57 -18.91
C TYR A 151 18.37 -3.44 -18.28
N THR A 152 18.67 -4.73 -18.11
CA THR A 152 17.70 -5.72 -17.63
C THR A 152 17.06 -5.36 -16.28
N GLY A 153 17.76 -4.61 -15.43
CA GLY A 153 17.23 -4.15 -14.15
C GLY A 153 16.07 -3.15 -14.31
N ASN A 154 15.94 -2.48 -15.45
CA ASN A 154 14.84 -1.57 -15.74
C ASN A 154 13.57 -2.35 -16.11
N GLN A 155 12.74 -2.61 -15.10
CA GLN A 155 11.45 -3.29 -15.16
C GLN A 155 10.30 -2.26 -15.26
N SER A 156 10.37 -1.36 -16.25
CA SER A 156 9.27 -0.46 -16.65
C SER A 156 8.74 -0.82 -18.04
N LEU A 157 7.54 -0.34 -18.39
CA LEU A 157 7.04 -0.48 -19.77
C LEU A 157 7.99 0.20 -20.76
N ARG A 158 8.56 1.36 -20.40
CA ARG A 158 9.51 2.06 -21.28
C ARG A 158 10.75 1.23 -21.55
N GLY A 159 11.35 0.61 -20.52
CA GLY A 159 12.51 -0.26 -20.68
C GLY A 159 12.21 -1.48 -21.55
N MET A 160 11.05 -2.11 -21.34
CA MET A 160 10.61 -3.24 -22.17
C MET A 160 10.43 -2.84 -23.63
N LEU A 161 9.75 -1.73 -23.90
CA LEU A 161 9.52 -1.23 -25.26
C LEU A 161 10.83 -0.81 -25.95
N PHE A 162 11.74 -0.18 -25.20
CA PHE A 162 13.06 0.18 -25.70
C PHE A 162 13.86 -1.05 -26.15
N ARG A 163 13.86 -2.12 -25.35
CA ARG A 163 14.47 -3.41 -25.72
C ARG A 163 13.85 -4.04 -26.97
N LEU A 164 12.57 -3.79 -27.22
CA LEU A 164 11.84 -4.27 -28.39
C LEU A 164 11.98 -3.35 -29.62
N GLY A 165 12.76 -2.26 -29.52
CA GLY A 165 12.89 -1.26 -30.58
C GLY A 165 11.63 -0.42 -30.81
N VAL A 166 10.71 -0.37 -29.83
CA VAL A 166 9.46 0.37 -29.92
C VAL A 166 9.61 1.78 -29.35
N GLY A 167 9.20 2.78 -30.12
CA GLY A 167 9.39 4.20 -29.80
C GLY A 167 8.50 4.76 -28.69
N THR A 168 8.88 5.94 -28.20
CA THR A 168 8.24 6.71 -27.13
C THR A 168 6.72 6.95 -27.30
N PRO A 169 6.15 7.17 -28.50
CA PRO A 169 4.71 7.40 -28.65
C PRO A 169 3.84 6.24 -28.15
N VAL A 170 4.27 5.00 -28.39
CA VAL A 170 3.55 3.80 -27.92
C VAL A 170 3.59 3.72 -26.40
N TRP A 171 4.74 4.03 -25.80
CA TRP A 171 4.86 4.11 -24.34
C TRP A 171 3.90 5.15 -23.75
N ALA A 172 3.79 6.34 -24.36
CA ALA A 172 2.86 7.38 -23.90
C ALA A 172 1.39 6.92 -23.94
N VAL A 173 0.97 6.26 -25.03
CA VAL A 173 -0.37 5.66 -25.14
C VAL A 173 -0.61 4.61 -24.07
N LEU A 174 0.36 3.73 -23.82
CA LEU A 174 0.26 2.70 -22.78
C LEU A 174 0.23 3.31 -21.37
N CYS A 175 0.94 4.41 -21.13
CA CYS A 175 0.84 5.15 -19.86
C CYS A 175 -0.59 5.65 -19.62
N LEU A 176 -1.22 6.27 -20.63
CA LEU A 176 -2.61 6.72 -20.54
C LEU A 176 -3.57 5.56 -20.29
N LEU A 177 -3.37 4.42 -20.97
CA LEU A 177 -4.18 3.22 -20.76
C LEU A 177 -4.02 2.67 -19.34
N VAL A 178 -2.80 2.54 -18.84
CA VAL A 178 -2.53 2.07 -17.47
C VAL A 178 -3.16 3.00 -16.44
N LEU A 179 -3.06 4.32 -16.62
CA LEU A 179 -3.70 5.29 -15.74
C LEU A 179 -5.23 5.19 -15.78
N ALA A 180 -5.83 5.05 -16.96
CA ALA A 180 -7.27 4.88 -17.12
C ALA A 180 -7.79 3.59 -16.45
N VAL A 181 -7.11 2.47 -16.68
CA VAL A 181 -7.43 1.18 -16.02
C VAL A 181 -7.32 1.32 -14.50
N THR A 182 -6.25 1.94 -14.02
CA THR A 182 -6.02 2.14 -12.58
C THR A 182 -7.10 3.03 -11.97
N TRP A 183 -7.48 4.11 -12.65
CA TRP A 183 -8.59 4.98 -12.22
C TRP A 183 -9.90 4.21 -12.07
N VAL A 184 -10.25 3.39 -13.06
CA VAL A 184 -11.45 2.52 -13.01
C VAL A 184 -11.36 1.53 -11.84
N VAL A 185 -10.20 0.91 -11.62
CA VAL A 185 -10.00 -0.02 -10.50
C VAL A 185 -10.19 0.68 -9.15
N ILE A 186 -9.58 1.86 -8.94
CA ILE A 186 -9.71 2.60 -7.68
C ILE A 186 -11.17 3.00 -7.42
N THR A 187 -11.85 3.53 -8.43
CA THR A 187 -13.24 4.03 -8.28
C THR A 187 -14.23 2.91 -8.01
N ARG A 188 -13.96 1.68 -8.49
CA ARG A 188 -14.87 0.53 -8.32
C ARG A 188 -14.54 -0.37 -7.15
N THR A 189 -13.27 -0.46 -6.72
CA THR A 189 -12.91 -1.29 -5.57
C THR A 189 -13.30 -0.61 -4.26
N ARG A 190 -13.85 -1.36 -3.30
CA ARG A 190 -14.07 -0.86 -1.93
C ARG A 190 -12.88 -1.06 -0.99
N HIS A 191 -11.87 -1.82 -1.42
CA HIS A 191 -10.71 -2.16 -0.59
C HIS A 191 -9.55 -1.18 -0.87
N ASP A 192 -9.18 -0.38 0.13
CA ASP A 192 -8.11 0.62 -0.02
C ASP A 192 -6.74 -0.01 -0.28
N LEU A 193 -6.43 -1.19 0.32
CA LEU A 193 -5.20 -1.93 -0.02
C LEU A 193 -5.13 -2.27 -1.52
N THR A 194 -6.22 -2.75 -2.10
CA THR A 194 -6.26 -3.07 -3.54
C THR A 194 -6.06 -1.84 -4.41
N ALA A 195 -6.69 -0.71 -4.05
CA ALA A 195 -6.51 0.56 -4.76
C ALA A 195 -5.07 1.07 -4.68
N VAL A 196 -4.46 1.03 -3.49
CA VAL A 196 -3.06 1.42 -3.28
C VAL A 196 -2.11 0.54 -4.08
N LEU A 197 -2.31 -0.78 -4.07
CA LEU A 197 -1.49 -1.71 -4.86
C LEU A 197 -1.66 -1.48 -6.37
N ALA A 198 -2.87 -1.17 -6.85
CA ALA A 198 -3.08 -0.81 -8.25
C ALA A 198 -2.28 0.45 -8.64
N VAL A 199 -2.31 1.48 -7.79
CA VAL A 199 -1.53 2.72 -8.00
C VAL A 199 -0.03 2.45 -7.96
N ALA A 200 0.43 1.64 -7.02
CA ALA A 200 1.83 1.24 -6.92
C ALA A 200 2.31 0.53 -8.20
N THR A 201 1.56 -0.47 -8.66
CA THR A 201 1.85 -1.20 -9.90
C THR A 201 1.81 -0.27 -11.11
N ALA A 202 0.81 0.61 -11.20
CA ALA A 202 0.72 1.59 -12.28
C ALA A 202 1.95 2.51 -12.31
N GLY A 203 2.34 3.08 -11.16
CA GLY A 203 3.53 3.91 -11.04
C GLY A 203 4.81 3.19 -11.50
N LEU A 204 4.98 1.91 -11.14
CA LEU A 204 6.12 1.11 -11.56
C LEU A 204 6.12 0.82 -13.07
N LEU A 205 4.95 0.59 -13.67
CA LEU A 205 4.84 0.36 -15.11
C LEU A 205 5.11 1.62 -15.93
N ILE A 206 4.54 2.76 -15.53
CA ILE A 206 4.56 4.01 -16.32
C ILE A 206 5.78 4.90 -16.04
N SER A 207 6.55 4.64 -14.99
CA SER A 207 7.78 5.39 -14.73
C SER A 207 8.76 5.23 -15.90
N PRO A 208 9.49 6.29 -16.32
CA PRO A 208 10.52 6.19 -17.35
C PRO A 208 11.54 5.07 -17.05
N VAL A 209 11.93 4.96 -15.78
CA VAL A 209 12.84 3.93 -15.28
C VAL A 209 12.26 3.39 -13.98
N SER A 210 12.09 2.07 -13.91
CA SER A 210 11.71 1.34 -12.70
C SER A 210 12.70 0.22 -12.47
N TRP A 211 13.74 0.46 -11.68
CA TRP A 211 14.66 -0.59 -11.29
C TRP A 211 13.94 -1.74 -10.58
N SER A 212 14.45 -2.97 -10.69
CA SER A 212 13.85 -4.14 -10.04
C SER A 212 13.66 -3.93 -8.54
N HIS A 213 14.61 -3.29 -7.87
CA HIS A 213 14.54 -2.91 -6.46
C HIS A 213 13.49 -1.82 -6.14
N HIS A 214 12.85 -1.18 -7.13
CA HIS A 214 11.67 -0.31 -6.89
C HIS A 214 10.40 -1.12 -6.65
N TRP A 215 10.34 -2.39 -7.06
CA TRP A 215 9.16 -3.26 -6.96
C TRP A 215 8.91 -3.79 -5.54
N VAL A 216 9.34 -3.09 -4.48
CA VAL A 216 9.17 -3.48 -3.06
C VAL A 216 7.70 -3.67 -2.64
N TRP A 217 6.76 -3.09 -3.38
CA TRP A 217 5.33 -3.30 -3.21
C TRP A 217 4.87 -4.74 -3.42
N ILE A 218 5.73 -5.59 -4.01
CA ILE A 218 5.45 -7.02 -4.13
C ILE A 218 5.16 -7.68 -2.78
N GLY A 219 5.82 -7.25 -1.70
CA GLY A 219 5.58 -7.79 -0.36
C GLY A 219 4.11 -7.67 0.05
N PRO A 220 3.58 -6.44 0.21
CA PRO A 220 2.15 -6.24 0.45
C PRO A 220 1.23 -6.84 -0.63
N ALA A 221 1.64 -6.89 -1.90
CA ALA A 221 0.85 -7.50 -2.96
C ALA A 221 0.67 -9.03 -2.79
N LEU A 222 1.69 -9.74 -2.30
CA LEU A 222 1.59 -11.18 -2.03
C LEU A 222 0.56 -11.50 -0.93
N LEU A 223 0.23 -10.55 -0.06
CA LEU A 223 -0.82 -10.72 0.97
C LEU A 223 -2.23 -10.73 0.37
N VAL A 224 -2.45 -10.11 -0.80
CA VAL A 224 -3.77 -10.10 -1.47
C VAL A 224 -3.93 -11.26 -2.45
N LEU A 225 -2.82 -11.83 -2.93
CA LEU A 225 -2.82 -13.01 -3.79
C LEU A 225 -3.11 -14.29 -2.98
N ARG A 226 -3.63 -15.33 -3.63
CA ARG A 226 -4.04 -16.58 -2.98
C ARG A 226 -3.59 -17.81 -3.77
N GLY A 227 -3.51 -18.94 -3.08
CA GLY A 227 -3.23 -20.26 -3.67
C GLY A 227 -1.95 -20.30 -4.51
N GLY A 228 -1.98 -21.08 -5.58
CA GLY A 228 -0.85 -21.25 -6.50
C GLY A 228 -0.36 -19.95 -7.16
N VAL A 229 -1.26 -18.98 -7.40
CA VAL A 229 -0.88 -17.68 -7.99
C VAL A 229 0.08 -16.92 -7.08
N ARG A 230 -0.19 -16.90 -5.77
CA ARG A 230 0.71 -16.26 -4.79
C ARG A 230 2.08 -16.93 -4.78
N VAL A 231 2.12 -18.26 -4.85
CA VAL A 231 3.38 -19.02 -4.87
C VAL A 231 4.16 -18.74 -6.15
N ALA A 232 3.51 -18.83 -7.32
CA ALA A 232 4.15 -18.58 -8.60
C ALA A 232 4.72 -17.15 -8.71
N VAL A 233 3.93 -16.14 -8.34
CA VAL A 233 4.39 -14.74 -8.31
C VAL A 233 5.53 -14.57 -7.30
N GLY A 234 5.39 -15.15 -6.10
CA GLY A 234 6.43 -15.11 -5.07
C GLY A 234 7.76 -15.71 -5.56
N LEU A 235 7.71 -16.84 -6.27
CA LEU A 235 8.90 -17.49 -6.85
C LEU A 235 9.57 -16.62 -7.92
N VAL A 236 8.80 -16.00 -8.81
CA VAL A 236 9.35 -15.07 -9.83
C VAL A 236 10.12 -13.93 -9.15
N PHE A 237 9.55 -13.34 -8.10
CA PHE A 237 10.20 -12.26 -7.35
C PHE A 237 11.28 -12.74 -6.38
N LEU A 238 11.29 -14.01 -5.97
CA LEU A 238 12.38 -14.60 -5.19
C LEU A 238 13.62 -14.83 -6.06
N VAL A 239 13.41 -15.30 -7.28
CA VAL A 239 14.47 -15.63 -8.23
C VAL A 239 15.00 -14.38 -8.94
N GLY A 240 14.12 -13.46 -9.35
CA GLY A 240 14.51 -12.33 -10.18
C GLY A 240 15.08 -12.80 -11.54
N PRO A 241 14.28 -13.47 -12.38
CA PRO A 241 14.78 -14.24 -13.52
C PRO A 241 15.48 -13.40 -14.60
N HIS A 242 15.22 -12.09 -14.63
CA HIS A 242 15.92 -11.14 -15.48
C HIS A 242 17.44 -11.09 -15.19
N TRP A 243 17.87 -11.44 -13.98
CA TRP A 243 19.29 -11.58 -13.62
C TRP A 243 19.94 -12.87 -14.14
N LEU A 244 19.16 -13.81 -14.68
CA LEU A 244 19.69 -15.05 -15.27
C LEU A 244 20.00 -14.90 -16.76
N LEU A 245 19.63 -13.76 -17.36
CA LEU A 245 19.79 -13.50 -18.78
C LEU A 245 21.08 -12.71 -19.08
N PRO A 246 21.57 -12.75 -20.33
CA PRO A 246 22.64 -11.87 -20.80
C PRO A 246 22.24 -10.41 -20.58
N ARG A 247 23.14 -9.63 -19.97
CA ARG A 247 22.89 -8.24 -19.55
C ARG A 247 24.15 -7.41 -19.68
N THR A 248 24.00 -6.08 -19.66
CA THR A 248 25.06 -5.06 -19.82
C THR A 248 25.61 -4.93 -21.24
N GLY A 249 26.16 -3.75 -21.57
CA GLY A 249 26.66 -3.47 -22.93
C GLY A 249 25.57 -3.52 -24.01
N ASP A 250 24.31 -3.25 -23.63
CA ASP A 250 23.13 -3.26 -24.49
C ASP A 250 22.86 -4.59 -25.22
N VAL A 251 23.39 -5.70 -24.73
CA VAL A 251 23.09 -7.05 -25.26
C VAL A 251 21.60 -7.38 -25.15
N GLU A 252 20.88 -6.71 -24.26
CA GLU A 252 19.43 -6.83 -24.08
C GLU A 252 18.63 -6.38 -25.31
N LEU A 253 19.21 -5.56 -26.19
CA LEU A 253 18.60 -5.16 -27.47
C LEU A 253 18.57 -6.31 -28.49
N ARG A 254 19.39 -7.34 -28.27
CA ARG A 254 19.50 -8.51 -29.16
C ARG A 254 18.87 -9.76 -28.55
N TRP A 255 18.06 -9.57 -27.50
CA TRP A 255 17.36 -10.67 -26.85
C TRP A 255 16.44 -11.40 -27.82
N GLN A 256 16.37 -12.71 -27.66
CA GLN A 256 15.40 -13.55 -28.33
C GLN A 256 14.01 -13.34 -27.70
N TRP A 257 12.95 -13.66 -28.43
CA TRP A 257 11.56 -13.46 -27.95
C TRP A 257 11.29 -14.07 -26.56
N TRP A 258 11.87 -15.24 -26.26
CA TRP A 258 11.73 -15.89 -24.95
C TRP A 258 12.51 -15.18 -23.85
N GLN A 259 13.65 -14.56 -24.18
CA GLN A 259 14.40 -13.72 -23.26
C GLN A 259 13.62 -12.44 -22.92
N HIS A 260 12.88 -11.87 -23.87
CA HIS A 260 11.94 -10.78 -23.55
C HIS A 260 10.79 -11.25 -22.64
N ALA A 261 10.29 -12.47 -22.79
CA ALA A 261 9.26 -12.99 -21.90
C ALA A 261 9.78 -13.13 -20.45
N VAL A 262 10.96 -13.76 -20.28
CA VAL A 262 11.58 -14.01 -18.98
C VAL A 262 12.15 -12.72 -18.36
N GLY A 263 12.85 -11.92 -19.16
CA GLY A 263 13.56 -10.72 -18.73
C GLY A 263 12.67 -9.53 -18.39
N ASN A 264 11.41 -9.54 -18.83
CA ASN A 264 10.41 -8.52 -18.48
C ASN A 264 9.31 -9.08 -17.55
N SER A 265 9.60 -10.15 -16.81
CA SER A 265 8.60 -10.85 -16.00
C SER A 265 7.86 -9.95 -15.02
N TYR A 266 8.51 -8.95 -14.42
CA TYR A 266 7.83 -8.04 -13.48
C TYR A 266 6.83 -7.15 -14.21
N VAL A 267 7.19 -6.65 -15.40
CA VAL A 267 6.30 -5.85 -16.25
C VAL A 267 5.06 -6.66 -16.64
N TRP A 268 5.26 -7.90 -17.11
CA TRP A 268 4.16 -8.79 -17.46
C TRP A 268 3.24 -9.09 -16.28
N LEU A 269 3.80 -9.38 -15.10
CA LEU A 269 3.03 -9.61 -13.89
C LEU A 269 2.27 -8.36 -13.42
N GLY A 270 2.87 -7.17 -13.55
CA GLY A 270 2.21 -5.91 -13.25
C GLY A 270 1.02 -5.63 -14.17
N VAL A 271 1.19 -5.83 -15.48
CA VAL A 271 0.09 -5.70 -16.45
C VAL A 271 -1.01 -6.72 -16.16
N ALA A 272 -0.64 -8.00 -15.95
CA ALA A 272 -1.59 -9.05 -15.62
C ALA A 272 -2.36 -8.76 -14.33
N PHE A 273 -1.70 -8.21 -13.31
CA PHE A 273 -2.33 -7.82 -12.05
C PHE A 273 -3.38 -6.71 -12.26
N LEU A 274 -3.05 -5.65 -13.02
CA LEU A 274 -4.01 -4.58 -13.30
C LEU A 274 -5.20 -5.06 -14.14
N VAL A 275 -4.95 -5.90 -15.15
CA VAL A 275 -6.03 -6.52 -15.95
C VAL A 275 -6.92 -7.39 -15.07
N TRP A 276 -6.33 -8.22 -14.22
CA TRP A 276 -7.07 -9.06 -13.28
C TRP A 276 -7.93 -8.23 -12.31
N LEU A 277 -7.41 -7.13 -11.77
CA LEU A 277 -8.17 -6.21 -10.93
C LEU A 277 -9.32 -5.53 -11.71
N LEU A 278 -9.08 -5.12 -12.95
CA LEU A 278 -10.11 -4.55 -13.81
C LEU A 278 -11.25 -5.55 -14.06
N LEU A 279 -10.92 -6.79 -14.40
CA LEU A 279 -11.91 -7.85 -14.63
C LEU A 279 -12.73 -8.15 -13.37
N ARG A 280 -12.09 -8.18 -12.19
CA ARG A 280 -12.79 -8.41 -10.91
C ARG A 280 -13.69 -7.25 -10.49
N THR A 281 -13.35 -6.02 -10.87
CA THR A 281 -14.13 -4.82 -10.56
C THR A 281 -15.27 -4.58 -11.56
N THR A 282 -15.16 -5.08 -12.79
CA THR A 282 -16.18 -4.98 -13.84
C THR A 282 -17.18 -6.14 -13.81
N GLY A 283 -16.74 -7.36 -13.47
CA GLY A 283 -17.60 -8.54 -13.37
C GLY A 283 -18.58 -8.55 -12.19
N ARG A 284 -18.51 -7.55 -11.30
CA ARG A 284 -19.53 -7.30 -10.26
C ARG A 284 -20.58 -6.32 -10.80
N THR A 285 -21.40 -6.77 -11.73
CA THR A 285 -22.69 -6.11 -12.01
C THR A 285 -23.47 -6.02 -10.69
N ALA A 286 -23.86 -4.80 -10.29
CA ALA A 286 -24.65 -4.58 -9.10
C ALA A 286 -25.95 -5.41 -9.18
N PRO A 287 -26.39 -6.08 -8.10
CA PRO A 287 -27.77 -6.52 -8.01
C PRO A 287 -28.66 -5.30 -8.24
N GLY A 288 -29.56 -5.40 -9.21
CA GLY A 288 -30.46 -4.32 -9.60
C GLY A 288 -31.11 -3.70 -8.37
N THR A 289 -31.15 -2.37 -8.34
CA THR A 289 -32.00 -1.60 -7.45
C THR A 289 -33.42 -2.15 -7.53
N GLN A 290 -33.83 -2.96 -6.56
CA GLN A 290 -35.25 -3.21 -6.35
C GLN A 290 -35.90 -1.85 -6.04
N PRO A 291 -36.97 -1.46 -6.75
CA PRO A 291 -37.73 -0.27 -6.39
C PRO A 291 -38.21 -0.42 -4.94
N CYS A 292 -38.03 0.63 -4.14
CA CYS A 292 -38.49 0.69 -2.76
C CYS A 292 -40.02 0.52 -2.74
N GLY A 293 -40.50 -0.70 -2.50
CA GLY A 293 -41.90 -0.96 -2.21
C GLY A 293 -42.24 -0.35 -0.86
N HIS A 294 -43.19 0.58 -0.85
CA HIS A 294 -43.77 1.17 0.35
C HIS A 294 -44.15 0.10 1.37
N ARG A 295 -43.33 -0.05 2.41
CA ARG A 295 -43.69 -0.82 3.60
C ARG A 295 -44.46 0.10 4.54
N VAL A 296 -45.79 0.03 4.46
CA VAL A 296 -46.73 0.66 5.40
C VAL A 296 -46.37 0.21 6.82
N THR A 297 -45.93 1.13 7.66
CA THR A 297 -45.70 0.89 9.09
C THR A 297 -47.04 0.89 9.81
N ARG A 298 -47.40 -0.24 10.44
CA ARG A 298 -48.49 -0.28 11.43
C ARG A 298 -47.99 0.33 12.75
N PRO A 299 -48.78 1.14 13.45
CA PRO A 299 -48.38 1.72 14.73
C PRO A 299 -48.38 0.66 15.84
N VAL A 300 -47.30 0.62 16.61
CA VAL A 300 -47.17 -0.16 17.84
C VAL A 300 -47.96 0.55 18.94
N ARG A 301 -49.00 -0.11 19.49
CA ARG A 301 -49.73 0.39 20.67
C ARG A 301 -48.88 0.15 21.93
N HIS A 302 -48.55 1.23 22.63
CA HIS A 302 -48.08 1.18 24.01
C HIS A 302 -49.22 0.73 24.92
N ALA A 303 -49.07 -0.40 25.60
CA ALA A 303 -49.94 -0.81 26.69
C ALA A 303 -49.32 -0.35 28.02
N GLN A 304 -49.88 0.71 28.60
CA GLN A 304 -49.76 1.01 30.03
C GLN A 304 -50.71 0.08 30.79
N ALA A 305 -50.21 -0.66 31.77
CA ALA A 305 -51.05 -1.33 32.76
C ALA A 305 -50.47 -1.06 34.16
N ALA A 306 -51.18 -0.23 34.89
CA ALA A 306 -51.03 0.00 36.32
C ALA A 306 -51.63 -1.18 37.10
N ILE A 307 -50.94 -1.68 38.12
CA ILE A 307 -51.56 -2.47 39.19
C ILE A 307 -50.96 -2.02 40.52
N SER A 308 -51.79 -1.35 41.33
CA SER A 308 -51.56 -1.07 42.74
C SER A 308 -52.45 -1.96 43.61
N THR A 309 -51.86 -2.40 44.72
CA THR A 309 -52.47 -2.69 46.04
C THR A 309 -53.24 -4.00 46.33
N ARG A 310 -52.79 -4.58 47.46
CA ARG A 310 -53.46 -5.39 48.51
C ARG A 310 -53.70 -6.88 48.21
N LEU A 311 -53.11 -7.76 49.03
CA LEU A 311 -53.78 -8.35 50.21
C LEU A 311 -52.88 -9.35 50.97
N ARG A 312 -52.90 -9.20 52.31
CA ARG A 312 -52.92 -10.21 53.39
C ARG A 312 -51.73 -11.16 53.63
N ARG A 313 -51.13 -10.96 54.81
CA ARG A 313 -50.36 -11.91 55.63
C ARG A 313 -51.22 -13.13 56.04
N PRO A 314 -50.59 -14.30 56.25
CA PRO A 314 -51.06 -15.31 57.19
C PRO A 314 -50.23 -15.32 58.48
N SER A 315 -50.92 -15.71 59.54
CA SER A 315 -50.58 -15.76 60.96
C SER A 315 -49.60 -16.89 61.37
N LEU A 316 -48.83 -16.60 62.42
CA LEU A 316 -48.01 -17.53 63.23
C LEU A 316 -48.86 -18.58 63.96
N PRO A 317 -48.23 -19.65 64.47
CA PRO A 317 -48.53 -20.17 65.79
C PRO A 317 -47.31 -20.17 66.74
N CYS A 318 -47.64 -19.98 68.02
CA CYS A 318 -46.79 -19.92 69.20
C CYS A 318 -45.94 -21.17 69.45
N THR A 319 -44.74 -20.99 70.01
CA THR A 319 -44.33 -21.68 71.25
C THR A 319 -43.17 -20.95 71.93
N ASP A 320 -43.37 -20.64 73.21
CA ASP A 320 -42.39 -20.15 74.20
C ASP A 320 -41.19 -21.10 74.34
N VAL A 321 -39.97 -20.55 74.53
CA VAL A 321 -39.02 -20.94 75.61
C VAL A 321 -37.98 -19.81 75.83
N ARG A 322 -38.14 -19.14 76.99
CA ARG A 322 -37.16 -18.64 77.99
C ARG A 322 -35.77 -18.08 77.61
N CYS A 323 -35.53 -16.90 78.21
CA CYS A 323 -34.36 -16.43 78.97
C CYS A 323 -32.97 -17.06 78.73
N VAL A 324 -31.94 -16.21 78.60
CA VAL A 324 -31.04 -15.80 79.70
C VAL A 324 -29.98 -14.80 79.16
N LEU A 325 -29.74 -13.77 79.98
CA LEU A 325 -28.68 -12.76 79.91
C LEU A 325 -27.28 -13.37 80.14
N THR A 326 -26.26 -12.83 79.47
CA THR A 326 -24.87 -12.54 79.93
C THR A 326 -24.04 -12.20 78.69
N VAL A 327 -23.58 -10.96 78.48
CA VAL A 327 -22.33 -10.36 79.01
C VAL A 327 -21.14 -11.30 78.83
N ASP A 328 -20.23 -11.02 77.89
CA ASP A 328 -18.98 -10.32 78.23
C ASP A 328 -18.18 -9.89 76.98
N SER A 329 -17.48 -8.80 77.17
CA SER A 329 -16.47 -8.17 76.32
C SER A 329 -15.10 -8.85 76.44
N ASP A 330 -14.19 -8.43 75.56
CA ASP A 330 -12.73 -8.56 75.61
C ASP A 330 -12.09 -9.91 75.22
N ARG A 331 -11.59 -9.96 73.98
CA ARG A 331 -10.16 -9.85 73.66
C ARG A 331 -9.92 -9.62 72.17
#